data_AF-A0A9N8HF25-F1
#
_entry.id   AF-A0A9N8HF25-F1
#
_cell.length_a   1.000
_cell.length_b   1.000
_cell.length_c   1.000
_cell.angle_alpha   90.00
_cell.angle_beta   90.00
_cell.angle_gamma   90.00
#
_symmetry.space_group_name_H-M   'P 1'
#
loop_
_entity.id
_entity.type
_entity.pdbx_description
1 polymer ?
#
loop_
_entity_poly.entity_id
_entity_poly.type
_entity_poly.pdbx_seq_one_letter_code
_entity_poly.pdbx_strand_id
1 'polypeptide(L)'
;MKAMMPAFRLKSNFLTIEPGKRGRILLEWIPRNADGRYAFDNTIRFALSVEECGLVLDQLGKNHNILLTRRVPPSEESPMEDVPDKVLQIIAGQGGMANFKVDFELGGVGGHSAAAHGNPNIIGPLEVIVQAGELQVILALLRDSIPKLAGWSTSMDHGLEAAVRYAVQQGGTGNARW
;
A
#
# COMPACT_ATOMS: atom_id res chain seq x y z
N MET A 1 -6.02 3.39 7.27
CA MET A 1 -4.99 3.42 6.22
C MET A 1 -3.70 3.93 6.81
N LYS A 2 -2.56 3.27 6.54
CA LYS A 2 -1.23 3.66 7.05
C LYS A 2 -0.21 3.61 5.91
N ALA A 3 0.75 4.55 5.89
CA ALA A 3 1.87 4.48 4.97
C ALA A 3 3.04 3.71 5.60
N MET A 4 3.61 2.77 4.87
CA MET A 4 4.86 2.09 5.21
C MET A 4 5.96 2.68 4.34
N MET A 5 6.90 3.41 4.94
CA MET A 5 7.96 4.07 4.19
C MET A 5 8.98 3.06 3.63
N PRO A 6 9.60 3.34 2.47
CA PRO A 6 10.68 2.51 1.96
C PRO A 6 11.88 2.57 2.89
N ALA A 7 12.64 1.47 2.94
CA ALA A 7 13.95 1.47 3.57
C ALA A 7 15.04 1.68 2.50
N PHE A 8 16.09 2.41 2.87
CA PHE A 8 17.21 2.68 1.99
C PHE A 8 18.48 2.05 2.53
N ARG A 9 19.36 1.63 1.62
CA ARG A 9 20.72 1.19 1.92
C ARG A 9 21.71 1.94 1.05
N LEU A 10 22.84 2.32 1.65
CA LEU A 10 23.97 2.86 0.92
C LEU A 10 24.79 1.70 0.34
N LYS A 11 25.06 1.71 -0.97
CA LYS A 11 25.94 0.74 -1.64
C LYS A 11 26.86 1.49 -2.60
N SER A 12 28.16 1.43 -2.34
CA SER A 12 29.19 2.08 -3.18
C SER A 12 28.91 3.57 -3.45
N ASN A 13 28.52 4.32 -2.42
CA ASN A 13 28.09 5.73 -2.48
C ASN A 13 26.79 6.01 -3.24
N PHE A 14 26.05 4.98 -3.67
CA PHE A 14 24.71 5.12 -4.23
C PHE A 14 23.65 4.79 -3.18
N LEU A 15 22.67 5.67 -3.01
CA LEU A 15 21.49 5.38 -2.21
C LEU A 15 20.55 4.50 -3.04
N THR A 16 20.23 3.32 -2.52
CA THR A 16 19.34 2.36 -3.18
C THR A 16 18.23 1.93 -2.23
N ILE A 17 17.04 1.65 -2.78
CA ILE A 17 15.96 1.07 -1.98
C ILE A 17 16.33 -0.36 -1.64
N GLU A 18 16.18 -0.74 -0.38
CA GLU A 18 16.48 -2.09 0.06
C GLU A 18 15.52 -3.10 -0.60
N PRO A 19 16.03 -4.20 -1.19
CA PRO A 19 15.17 -5.21 -1.80
C PRO A 19 14.11 -5.71 -0.82
N GLY A 20 12.85 -5.79 -1.28
CA GLY A 20 11.72 -6.21 -0.45
C GLY A 20 11.12 -5.12 0.46
N LYS A 21 11.87 -4.06 0.78
CA LYS A 21 11.42 -2.94 1.64
C LYS A 21 11.03 -1.70 0.85
N ARG A 22 10.33 -1.88 -0.27
CA ARG A 22 9.66 -0.78 -0.98
C ARG A 22 8.51 -0.24 -0.14
N GLY A 23 8.21 1.06 -0.30
CA GLY A 23 7.10 1.69 0.39
C GLY A 23 5.75 1.11 -0.06
N ARG A 24 4.78 1.07 0.85
CA ARG A 24 3.44 0.51 0.63
C ARG A 24 2.36 1.31 1.37
N ILE A 25 1.12 1.21 0.92
CA ILE A 25 -0.05 1.66 1.69
C ILE A 25 -0.74 0.45 2.31
N LEU A 26 -0.84 0.44 3.63
CA LEU A 26 -1.52 -0.60 4.39
C LEU A 26 -2.98 -0.21 4.62
N LEU A 27 -3.88 -1.00 4.05
CA LEU A 27 -5.31 -0.97 4.32
C LEU A 27 -5.62 -1.96 5.45
N GLU A 28 -6.45 -1.55 6.41
CA GLU A 28 -6.79 -2.32 7.60
C GLU A 28 -8.31 -2.33 7.76
N TRP A 29 -8.89 -3.53 7.83
CA TRP A 29 -10.30 -3.76 8.12
C TRP A 29 -10.41 -4.30 9.53
N ILE A 30 -11.20 -3.62 10.35
CA ILE A 30 -11.39 -3.94 11.76
C ILE A 30 -12.87 -4.29 11.92
N PRO A 31 -13.23 -5.57 12.11
CA PRO A 31 -14.61 -5.97 12.27
C PRO A 31 -15.18 -5.41 13.58
N ARG A 32 -16.50 -5.38 13.67
CA ARG A 32 -17.21 -5.08 14.92
C ARG A 32 -17.69 -6.38 15.54
N ASN A 33 -17.55 -6.47 16.86
CA ASN A 33 -18.12 -7.54 17.67
C ASN A 33 -19.66 -7.39 17.72
N ALA A 34 -20.34 -8.42 18.24
CA ALA A 34 -21.80 -8.40 18.44
C ALA A 34 -22.27 -7.28 19.38
N ASP A 35 -21.39 -6.79 20.27
CA ASP A 35 -21.63 -5.65 21.15
C ASP A 35 -21.44 -4.28 20.46
N GLY A 36 -21.08 -4.29 19.16
CA GLY A 36 -20.84 -3.10 18.35
C GLY A 36 -19.44 -2.48 18.52
N ARG A 37 -18.59 -3.01 19.41
CA ARG A 37 -17.22 -2.51 19.60
C ARG A 37 -16.29 -3.03 18.51
N TYR A 38 -15.25 -2.27 18.19
CA TYR A 38 -14.21 -2.69 17.24
C TYR A 38 -13.34 -3.79 17.84
N ALA A 39 -13.16 -4.87 17.10
CA ALA A 39 -12.30 -5.99 17.46
C ALA A 39 -10.90 -5.77 16.85
N PHE A 40 -10.09 -4.91 17.48
CA PHE A 40 -8.75 -4.57 16.99
C PHE A 40 -7.81 -5.78 16.84
N ASP A 41 -8.01 -6.81 17.67
CA ASP A 41 -7.27 -8.07 17.60
C ASP A 41 -7.65 -8.93 16.38
N ASN A 42 -8.73 -8.58 15.69
CA ASN A 42 -9.29 -9.29 14.54
C ASN A 42 -9.07 -8.49 13.23
N THR A 43 -7.96 -7.76 13.12
CA THR A 43 -7.70 -6.89 11.97
C THR A 43 -7.23 -7.67 10.73
N ILE A 44 -7.92 -7.54 9.60
CA ILE A 44 -7.42 -7.99 8.29
C ILE A 44 -6.65 -6.85 7.65
N ARG A 45 -5.49 -7.16 7.06
CA ARG A 45 -4.64 -6.17 6.40
C ARG A 45 -4.34 -6.52 4.96
N PHE A 46 -4.34 -5.53 4.08
CA PHE A 46 -3.92 -5.64 2.68
C PHE A 46 -2.95 -4.50 2.33
N ALA A 47 -1.76 -4.83 1.87
CA ALA A 47 -0.74 -3.83 1.53
C ALA A 47 -0.70 -3.60 0.02
N LEU A 48 -0.96 -2.36 -0.38
CA LEU A 48 -0.84 -1.88 -1.76
C LEU A 48 0.60 -1.47 -2.06
N SER A 49 1.17 -2.03 -3.12
CA SER A 49 2.42 -1.53 -3.69
C SER A 49 2.20 -0.18 -4.38
N VAL A 50 3.29 0.50 -4.75
CA VAL A 50 3.23 1.76 -5.50
C VAL A 50 2.49 1.58 -6.83
N GLU A 51 2.75 0.47 -7.52
CA GLU A 51 2.12 0.12 -8.79
C GLU A 51 0.62 -0.12 -8.62
N GLU A 52 0.22 -0.81 -7.56
CA GLU A 52 -1.19 -1.02 -7.23
C GLU A 52 -1.90 0.29 -6.83
N CYS A 53 -1.21 1.19 -6.13
CA CYS A 53 -1.75 2.53 -5.87
C CYS A 53 -2.01 3.28 -7.18
N GLY A 54 -1.09 3.21 -8.14
CA GLY A 54 -1.26 3.76 -9.48
C GLY A 54 -2.44 3.13 -10.23
N LEU A 55 -2.59 1.80 -10.14
CA LEU A 55 -3.73 1.09 -10.72
C LEU A 55 -5.07 1.55 -10.10
N VAL A 56 -5.12 1.73 -8.79
CA VAL A 56 -6.30 2.24 -8.08
C VAL A 56 -6.70 3.64 -8.57
N LEU A 57 -5.72 4.53 -8.70
CA LEU A 57 -5.96 5.89 -9.20
C LEU A 57 -6.49 5.91 -10.64
N ASP A 58 -5.93 5.05 -11.51
CA ASP A 58 -6.31 5.00 -12.93
C ASP A 58 -7.70 4.37 -13.15
N GLN A 59 -7.97 3.24 -12.49
CA GLN A 59 -9.18 2.45 -12.74
C GLN A 59 -10.42 3.05 -12.06
N LEU A 60 -10.31 3.55 -10.82
CA LEU A 60 -11.47 4.13 -10.14
C LEU A 60 -11.92 5.44 -10.81
N GLY A 61 -11.00 6.23 -11.37
CA GLY A 61 -11.36 7.42 -12.16
C GLY A 61 -12.18 7.09 -13.41
N LYS A 62 -12.06 5.86 -13.93
CA LYS A 62 -12.80 5.34 -15.09
C LYS A 62 -14.03 4.52 -14.68
N ASN A 63 -14.38 4.50 -13.40
CA ASN A 63 -15.47 3.69 -12.85
C ASN A 63 -15.30 2.18 -13.13
N HIS A 64 -14.06 1.70 -13.11
CA HIS A 64 -13.73 0.28 -13.29
C HIS A 64 -13.50 -0.42 -11.95
N ASN A 65 -13.91 -1.69 -11.88
CA ASN A 65 -13.65 -2.55 -10.73
C ASN A 65 -12.21 -3.05 -10.74
N ILE A 66 -11.65 -3.26 -9.55
CA ILE A 66 -10.27 -3.70 -9.35
C ILE A 66 -10.29 -4.97 -8.52
N LEU A 67 -9.47 -5.94 -8.92
CA LEU A 67 -9.23 -7.18 -8.19
C LEU A 67 -7.73 -7.37 -8.01
N LEU A 68 -7.29 -7.45 -6.77
CA LEU A 68 -5.89 -7.68 -6.40
C LEU A 68 -5.81 -8.95 -5.56
N THR A 69 -4.85 -9.81 -5.89
CA THR A 69 -4.65 -11.09 -5.21
C THR A 69 -3.24 -11.15 -4.65
N ARG A 70 -3.10 -11.63 -3.41
CA ARG A 70 -1.82 -11.79 -2.73
C ARG A 70 -1.72 -13.20 -2.17
N ARG A 71 -0.76 -13.95 -2.70
CA ARG A 71 -0.36 -15.22 -2.11
C ARG A 71 0.33 -14.98 -0.79
N VAL A 72 -0.11 -15.70 0.22
CA VAL A 72 0.51 -15.69 1.54
C VAL A 72 1.57 -16.79 1.53
N PRO A 73 2.83 -16.48 1.83
CA PRO A 73 3.84 -17.53 1.95
C PRO A 73 3.43 -18.47 3.09
N PRO A 74 3.65 -19.78 2.94
CA PRO A 74 3.38 -20.74 4.02
C PRO A 74 4.22 -20.36 5.26
N SER A 75 3.65 -20.54 6.45
CA SER A 75 4.39 -20.33 7.69
C SER A 75 5.43 -21.44 7.88
N GLU A 76 6.55 -21.15 8.53
CA GLU A 76 7.55 -22.17 8.88
C GLU A 76 6.96 -23.26 9.78
N GLU A 77 5.92 -22.92 10.55
CA GLU A 77 5.21 -23.83 11.45
C GLU A 77 4.22 -24.76 10.73
N SER A 78 3.81 -24.44 9.50
CA SER A 78 2.84 -25.24 8.73
C SER A 78 3.13 -25.19 7.22
N PRO A 79 4.26 -25.78 6.77
CA PRO A 79 4.73 -25.68 5.38
C PRO A 79 3.88 -26.47 4.36
N MET A 80 2.89 -27.25 4.82
CA MET A 80 2.06 -28.12 3.97
C MET A 80 0.60 -27.67 3.84
N GLU A 81 0.17 -26.58 4.50
CA GLU A 81 -1.18 -26.06 4.29
C GLU A 81 -1.23 -25.17 3.04
N ASP A 82 -2.15 -25.46 2.14
CA ASP A 82 -2.50 -24.58 1.02
C ASP A 82 -3.22 -23.37 1.59
N VAL A 83 -2.47 -22.32 1.91
CA VAL A 83 -3.02 -21.09 2.50
C VAL A 83 -3.75 -20.33 1.39
N PRO A 84 -5.05 -20.03 1.56
CA PRO A 84 -5.81 -19.34 0.53
C PRO A 84 -5.22 -17.96 0.23
N ASP A 85 -5.28 -17.58 -1.05
CA ASP A 85 -4.85 -16.26 -1.48
C ASP A 85 -5.76 -15.17 -0.85
N LYS A 86 -5.13 -14.09 -0.37
CA LYS A 86 -5.86 -12.91 0.09
C LYS A 86 -6.29 -12.07 -1.10
N VAL A 87 -7.57 -11.71 -1.13
CA VAL A 87 -8.20 -10.99 -2.24
C VAL A 87 -8.67 -9.63 -1.76
N LEU A 88 -8.30 -8.58 -2.47
CA LEU A 88 -8.87 -7.23 -2.33
C LEU A 88 -9.66 -6.92 -3.59
N GLN A 89 -10.96 -6.67 -3.42
CA GLN A 89 -11.85 -6.21 -4.48
C GLN A 89 -12.28 -4.78 -4.20
N ILE A 90 -12.13 -3.89 -5.18
CA ILE A 90 -12.62 -2.51 -5.11
C ILE A 90 -13.65 -2.34 -6.21
N ILE A 91 -14.91 -2.16 -5.82
CA ILE A 91 -16.04 -2.04 -6.73
C ILE A 91 -16.41 -0.58 -6.82
N ALA A 92 -16.36 -0.01 -8.03
CA ALA A 92 -16.77 1.36 -8.25
C ALA A 92 -18.31 1.46 -8.14
N GLY A 93 -18.78 2.40 -7.31
CA GLY A 93 -20.19 2.65 -7.04
C GLY A 93 -20.71 3.86 -7.79
N GLN A 94 -22.04 4.01 -7.83
CA GLN A 94 -22.66 5.21 -8.38
C GLN A 94 -22.31 6.45 -7.54
N GLY A 95 -22.32 7.63 -8.17
CA GLY A 95 -22.07 8.90 -7.49
C GLY A 95 -20.65 9.09 -6.96
N GLY A 96 -19.67 8.35 -7.49
CA GLY A 96 -18.28 8.43 -7.03
C GLY A 96 -18.01 7.74 -5.71
N MET A 97 -18.90 6.83 -5.28
CA MET A 97 -18.65 5.94 -4.15
C MET A 97 -17.78 4.75 -4.57
N ALA A 98 -17.21 4.01 -3.62
CA ALA A 98 -16.54 2.74 -3.89
C ALA A 98 -16.72 1.77 -2.71
N ASN A 99 -16.87 0.48 -3.00
CA ASN A 99 -16.91 -0.58 -1.98
C ASN A 99 -15.57 -1.33 -1.97
N PHE A 100 -14.87 -1.28 -0.83
CA PHE A 100 -13.61 -1.95 -0.59
C PHE A 100 -13.86 -3.23 0.20
N LYS A 101 -13.62 -4.38 -0.44
CA LYS A 101 -13.82 -5.72 0.12
C LYS A 101 -12.49 -6.44 0.26
N VAL A 102 -12.23 -7.04 1.42
CA VAL A 102 -11.11 -7.95 1.62
C VAL A 102 -11.61 -9.32 2.05
N ASP A 103 -11.09 -10.37 1.43
CA ASP A 103 -11.48 -11.75 1.68
C ASP A 103 -10.28 -12.71 1.54
N PHE A 104 -10.49 -13.96 1.91
CA PHE A 104 -9.60 -15.09 1.61
C PHE A 104 -10.40 -16.00 0.67
N GLU A 105 -9.95 -16.13 -0.59
CA GLU A 105 -10.68 -16.74 -1.72
C GLU A 105 -11.73 -15.84 -2.42
N LEU A 106 -11.94 -16.08 -3.71
CA LEU A 106 -12.86 -15.31 -4.56
C LEU A 106 -14.32 -15.71 -4.29
N GLY A 107 -15.12 -14.77 -3.79
CA GLY A 107 -16.58 -14.91 -3.69
C GLY A 107 -17.08 -15.63 -2.44
N GLY A 108 -16.26 -15.74 -1.38
CA GLY A 108 -16.67 -16.35 -0.11
C GLY A 108 -17.01 -17.84 -0.19
N VAL A 109 -16.68 -18.51 -1.31
CA VAL A 109 -16.89 -19.95 -1.52
C VAL A 109 -15.83 -20.69 -0.72
N GLY A 110 -16.09 -20.87 0.58
CA GLY A 110 -15.18 -21.61 1.44
C GLY A 110 -15.46 -21.43 2.92
N GLY A 111 -15.97 -20.26 3.35
CA GLY A 111 -16.19 -20.00 4.79
C GLY A 111 -14.94 -20.28 5.65
N HIS A 112 -13.76 -20.38 5.01
CA HIS A 112 -12.53 -20.69 5.67
C HIS A 112 -12.19 -19.49 6.53
N SER A 113 -12.20 -19.70 7.85
CA SER A 113 -11.83 -18.63 8.75
C SER A 113 -10.38 -18.25 8.47
N ALA A 114 -10.01 -17.02 8.83
CA ALA A 114 -8.63 -16.58 8.88
C ALA A 114 -7.80 -17.35 9.94
N ALA A 115 -8.12 -18.62 10.25
CA ALA A 115 -7.40 -19.49 11.16
C ALA A 115 -5.91 -19.59 10.78
N ALA A 116 -5.61 -19.75 9.49
CA ALA A 116 -4.23 -19.71 8.97
C ALA A 116 -3.54 -18.33 9.14
N HIS A 117 -4.27 -17.30 9.57
CA HIS A 117 -3.80 -15.94 9.82
C HIS A 117 -3.95 -15.52 11.29
N GLY A 118 -4.14 -16.49 12.19
CA GLY A 118 -4.11 -16.28 13.63
C GLY A 118 -5.44 -15.84 14.25
N ASN A 119 -6.54 -15.85 13.50
CA ASN A 119 -7.85 -15.58 14.10
C ASN A 119 -9.00 -16.39 13.48
N PRO A 120 -9.38 -17.52 14.09
CA PRO A 120 -10.46 -18.36 13.59
C PRO A 120 -11.85 -17.71 13.68
N ASN A 121 -11.97 -16.55 14.33
CA ASN A 121 -13.25 -15.89 14.58
C ASN A 121 -13.64 -14.89 13.49
N ILE A 122 -12.80 -14.69 12.47
CA ILE A 122 -13.12 -13.83 11.33
C ILE A 122 -13.71 -14.70 10.23
N ILE A 123 -15.01 -14.50 9.95
CA ILE A 123 -15.75 -15.23 8.93
C ILE A 123 -16.27 -14.23 7.89
N GLY A 124 -15.81 -14.39 6.65
CA GLY A 124 -16.34 -13.73 5.47
C GLY A 124 -15.61 -12.47 5.00
N PRO A 125 -16.03 -11.94 3.85
CA PRO A 125 -15.45 -10.73 3.30
C PRO A 125 -15.77 -9.55 4.22
N LEU A 126 -14.74 -8.82 4.64
CA LEU A 126 -14.92 -7.54 5.32
C LEU A 126 -15.08 -6.45 4.27
N GLU A 127 -16.17 -5.70 4.36
CA GLU A 127 -16.49 -4.64 3.42
C GLU A 127 -16.58 -3.26 4.09
N VAL A 128 -16.14 -2.24 3.35
CA VAL A 128 -16.30 -0.83 3.71
C VAL A 128 -16.77 -0.07 2.50
N ILE A 129 -17.93 0.57 2.62
CA ILE A 129 -18.45 1.49 1.60
C ILE A 129 -17.91 2.88 1.90
N VAL A 130 -17.15 3.41 0.95
CA VAL A 130 -16.53 4.72 1.01
C VAL A 130 -17.40 5.70 0.22
N GLN A 131 -17.79 6.79 0.87
CA GLN A 131 -18.60 7.84 0.25
C GLN A 131 -17.76 8.69 -0.71
N ALA A 132 -18.42 9.46 -1.59
CA ALA A 132 -17.74 10.22 -2.63
C ALA A 132 -16.65 11.16 -2.10
N GLY A 133 -16.92 11.91 -1.02
CA GLY A 133 -15.93 12.80 -0.40
C GLY A 133 -14.75 12.04 0.20
N GLU A 134 -15.02 10.93 0.89
CA GLU A 134 -13.97 10.08 1.47
C GLU A 134 -13.10 9.44 0.38
N LEU A 135 -13.72 9.02 -0.73
CA LEU A 135 -12.99 8.45 -1.85
C LEU A 135 -12.03 9.48 -2.45
N GLN A 136 -12.47 10.73 -2.64
CA GLN A 136 -11.59 11.79 -3.12
C GLN A 136 -10.39 12.02 -2.20
N VAL A 137 -10.59 11.98 -0.89
CA VAL A 137 -9.49 12.09 0.09
C VAL A 137 -8.53 10.89 -0.03
N ILE A 138 -9.04 9.66 -0.16
CA ILE A 138 -8.22 8.47 -0.35
C ILE A 138 -7.40 8.59 -1.65
N LEU A 139 -8.03 8.96 -2.77
CA LEU A 139 -7.35 9.12 -4.06
C LEU A 139 -6.28 10.22 -4.01
N ALA A 140 -6.56 11.35 -3.34
CA ALA A 140 -5.56 12.40 -3.14
C ALA A 140 -4.36 11.89 -2.32
N LEU A 141 -4.61 11.20 -1.20
CA LEU A 141 -3.56 10.63 -0.37
C LEU A 141 -2.72 9.59 -1.11
N LEU A 142 -3.35 8.72 -1.91
CA LEU A 142 -2.63 7.76 -2.75
C LEU A 142 -1.72 8.48 -3.75
N ARG A 143 -2.26 9.47 -4.48
CA ARG A 143 -1.50 10.27 -5.46
C ARG A 143 -0.29 10.95 -4.83
N ASP A 144 -0.48 11.62 -3.69
CA ASP A 144 0.58 12.35 -2.99
C ASP A 144 1.61 11.44 -2.32
N SER A 145 1.23 10.19 -2.03
CA SER A 145 2.12 9.21 -1.40
C SER A 145 3.07 8.53 -2.39
N ILE A 146 2.69 8.35 -3.66
CA ILE A 146 3.46 7.59 -4.65
C ILE A 146 4.93 8.03 -4.74
N PRO A 147 5.26 9.34 -4.89
CA PRO A 147 6.65 9.78 -4.98
C PRO A 147 7.48 9.42 -3.72
N LYS A 148 6.85 9.49 -2.54
CA LYS A 148 7.49 9.17 -1.25
C LYS A 148 7.70 7.67 -1.10
N LEU A 149 6.70 6.86 -1.45
CA LEU A 149 6.75 5.39 -1.35
C LEU A 149 7.72 4.78 -2.38
N ALA A 150 7.82 5.39 -3.56
CA ALA A 150 8.77 5.04 -4.60
C ALA A 150 10.20 5.51 -4.32
N GLY A 151 10.41 6.32 -3.27
CA GLY A 151 11.71 6.89 -2.92
C GLY A 151 12.18 8.01 -3.86
N TRP A 152 11.33 8.46 -4.79
CA TRP A 152 11.67 9.52 -5.74
C TRP A 152 11.94 10.86 -5.04
N SER A 153 11.17 11.17 -3.99
CA SER A 153 11.39 12.41 -3.22
C SER A 153 12.82 12.46 -2.66
N THR A 154 13.28 11.38 -2.00
CA THR A 154 14.64 11.28 -1.47
C THR A 154 15.71 11.34 -2.56
N SER A 155 15.46 10.72 -3.72
CA SER A 155 16.38 10.80 -4.86
C SER A 155 16.49 12.22 -5.44
N MET A 156 15.37 12.95 -5.53
CA MET A 156 15.35 14.33 -6.00
C MET A 156 16.07 15.26 -5.03
N ASP A 157 15.82 15.11 -3.73
CA ASP A 157 16.47 15.91 -2.68
C ASP A 157 18.01 15.74 -2.71
N HIS A 158 18.49 14.50 -2.83
CA HIS A 158 19.93 14.24 -2.98
C HIS A 158 20.52 14.77 -4.28
N GLY A 159 19.77 14.69 -5.39
CA GLY A 159 20.19 15.26 -6.67
C GLY A 159 20.35 16.77 -6.60
N LEU A 160 19.40 17.45 -5.94
CA LEU A 160 19.47 18.89 -5.71
C LEU A 160 20.65 19.26 -4.82
N GLU A 161 20.87 18.55 -3.73
CA GLU A 161 21.99 18.78 -2.82
C GLU A 161 23.35 18.60 -3.54
N ALA A 162 23.48 17.56 -4.36
CA ALA A 162 24.69 17.33 -5.16
C ALA A 162 24.95 18.45 -6.17
N ALA A 163 23.90 18.93 -6.85
CA ALA A 163 24.00 20.05 -7.79
C ALA A 163 24.43 21.35 -7.10
N VAL A 164 23.88 21.65 -5.92
CA VAL A 164 24.27 22.82 -5.11
C VAL A 164 25.74 22.71 -4.68
N ARG A 165 26.16 21.56 -4.16
CA ARG A 165 27.57 21.33 -3.76
C ARG A 165 28.53 21.52 -4.93
N TYR A 166 28.18 21.02 -6.11
CA TYR A 166 28.98 21.20 -7.32
C TYR A 166 29.10 22.68 -7.72
N ALA A 167 28.00 23.42 -7.72
CA ALA A 167 27.99 24.84 -8.05
C ALA A 167 28.87 25.68 -7.10
N VAL A 168 28.82 25.40 -5.79
CA VAL A 168 29.66 26.07 -4.78
C VAL A 168 31.15 25.80 -5.03
N GLN A 169 31.51 24.55 -5.36
CA GLN A 169 32.91 24.18 -5.63
C GLN A 169 33.46 24.85 -6.90
N GLN A 170 32.64 25.00 -7.94
CA GLN A 170 33.05 25.70 -9.17
C GLN A 170 33.03 27.23 -9.05
N GLY A 171 32.11 27.79 -8.25
CA GLY A 171 32.07 29.23 -7.97
C GLY A 171 33.27 29.74 -7.17
N GLY A 172 33.96 28.86 -6.43
CA GLY A 172 35.16 29.20 -5.65
C GLY A 172 36.46 29.32 -6.46
N THR A 173 36.50 28.82 -7.70
CA THR A 173 37.68 28.90 -8.60
C THR A 173 37.56 29.97 -9.69
N GLY A 174 36.55 30.84 -9.58
CA GLY A 174 36.39 32.04 -10.41
C GLY A 174 37.38 33.15 -10.03
N ASN A 175 38.67 32.92 -10.26
CA ASN A 175 39.65 33.99 -10.42
C ASN A 175 39.31 34.70 -11.74
N ALA A 176 38.36 35.63 -11.69
CA ALA A 176 37.99 36.50 -12.79
C ALA A 176 39.16 37.43 -13.11
N ARG A 177 40.10 36.93 -13.92
CA ARG A 177 40.95 37.78 -14.75
C ARG A 177 40.12 38.18 -15.98
N TRP A 178 39.64 39.41 -15.93
CA TRP A 178 39.36 40.20 -17.13
C TRP A 178 40.68 40.58 -17.80
#